data_AF-I1QSB9-F1
#
_entry.id   AF-I1QSB9-F1
#
_cell.length_a   1.000
_cell.length_b   1.000
_cell.length_c   1.000
_cell.angle_alpha   90.00
_cell.angle_beta   90.00
_cell.angle_gamma   90.00
#
_symmetry.space_group_name_H-M   'P 1'
#
loop_
_entity.id
_entity.type
_entity.pdbx_description
1 polymer ?
#
loop_
_entity_poly.entity_id
_entity_poly.type
_entity_poly.pdbx_seq_one_letter_code
_entity_poly.pdbx_strand_id
1 'polypeptide(L)'
;MEVTAGAMIALLPKLAELLKDEYNLEKHVREGVKSLEIELTMMHAALRKVAEVPLDQLDDQVKIWAFKVREISYDMQDAVDVFM
;
A
#
# COMPACT_ATOMS: atom_id res chain seq x y z
N MET A 1 -13.34 13.70 5.94
CA MET A 1 -12.19 12.80 6.16
C MET A 1 -11.45 12.73 4.84
N GLU A 2 -10.25 13.28 4.79
CA GLU A 2 -9.41 13.24 3.59
C GLU A 2 -8.93 11.78 3.39
N VAL A 3 -9.20 11.19 2.23
CA VAL A 3 -8.78 9.82 1.89
C VAL A 3 -7.28 9.86 1.61
N THR A 4 -6.46 9.92 2.65
CA THR A 4 -5.00 10.07 2.52
C THR A 4 -4.34 8.69 2.47
N ALA A 5 -3.65 8.42 1.36
CA ALA A 5 -2.83 7.23 1.15
C ALA A 5 -1.47 7.30 1.89
N GLY A 6 -1.45 7.92 3.07
CA GLY A 6 -0.20 8.28 3.78
C GLY A 6 0.71 7.08 4.06
N ALA A 7 0.13 5.97 4.52
CA ALA A 7 0.88 4.75 4.79
C ALA A 7 1.48 4.13 3.52
N MET A 8 0.70 4.07 2.42
CA MET A 8 1.20 3.55 1.14
C MET A 8 2.38 4.36 0.60
N ILE A 9 2.34 5.69 0.75
CA ILE A 9 3.43 6.57 0.33
C ILE A 9 4.71 6.30 1.13
N ALA A 10 4.59 5.97 2.42
CA ALA A 10 5.72 5.63 3.28
C ALA A 10 6.24 4.20 3.07
N LEU A 11 5.36 3.28 2.68
CA LEU A 11 5.67 1.86 2.52
C LEU A 11 6.42 1.55 1.22
N LEU A 12 6.05 2.19 0.10
CA LEU A 12 6.68 1.96 -1.20
C LEU A 12 8.21 2.16 -1.20
N PRO A 13 8.77 3.23 -0.61
CA PRO A 13 10.23 3.39 -0.51
C PRO A 13 10.93 2.29 0.29
N LYS A 14 10.31 1.80 1.38
CA LYS A 14 10.87 0.74 2.23
C LYS A 14 10.93 -0.60 1.49
N LEU A 15 9.88 -0.93 0.74
CA LEU A 15 9.87 -2.12 -0.12
C LEU A 15 10.94 -2.00 -1.22
N ALA A 16 11.09 -0.84 -1.84
CA ALA A 16 12.13 -0.61 -2.84
C ALA A 16 13.56 -0.73 -2.25
N GLU A 17 13.74 -0.38 -0.98
CA GLU A 17 15.01 -0.58 -0.25
C GLU A 17 15.30 -2.05 0.02
N LEU A 18 14.31 -2.81 0.51
CA LEU A 18 14.42 -4.27 0.69
C LEU A 18 14.76 -4.99 -0.63
N LEU A 19 14.22 -4.51 -1.75
CA LEU A 19 14.53 -5.02 -3.10
C LEU A 19 15.90 -4.57 -3.63
N LYS A 20 16.56 -3.58 -3.02
CA LYS A 20 17.95 -3.25 -3.35
C LYS A 20 18.93 -4.12 -2.58
N ASP A 21 18.58 -4.51 -1.36
CA ASP A 21 19.40 -5.40 -0.53
C ASP A 21 19.20 -6.89 -0.87
N GLU A 22 19.02 -7.13 -2.18
CA GLU A 22 18.61 -8.38 -2.80
C GLU A 22 19.56 -9.54 -2.48
N TYR A 23 20.80 -9.32 -2.04
CA TYR A 23 21.73 -10.41 -1.73
C TYR A 23 21.43 -11.13 -0.40
N ASN A 24 20.64 -10.52 0.49
CA ASN A 24 20.39 -11.05 1.84
C ASN A 24 19.03 -11.77 1.98
N LEU A 25 18.12 -11.60 1.02
CA LEU A 25 16.78 -12.18 1.08
C LEU A 25 16.69 -13.53 0.38
N GLU A 26 16.09 -14.51 1.06
CA GLU A 26 15.67 -15.76 0.42
C GLU A 26 14.77 -15.48 -0.77
N LYS A 27 14.89 -16.30 -1.82
CA LYS A 27 14.17 -16.10 -3.10
C LYS A 27 12.67 -15.90 -2.91
N HIS A 28 12.05 -16.70 -2.03
CA HIS A 28 10.62 -16.65 -1.76
C HIS A 28 10.20 -15.32 -1.09
N VAL A 29 11.02 -14.80 -0.17
CA VAL A 29 10.78 -13.50 0.47
C VAL A 29 10.87 -12.37 -0.56
N ARG A 30 11.89 -12.40 -1.42
CA ARG A 30 12.05 -11.40 -2.50
C ARG A 30 10.86 -11.37 -3.44
N GLU A 31 10.36 -12.53 -3.86
CA GLU A 31 9.16 -12.63 -4.70
C GLU A 31 7.93 -12.06 -4.00
N GLY A 32 7.77 -12.32 -2.70
CA GLY A 32 6.73 -11.73 -1.87
C GLY A 32 6.83 -10.20 -1.81
N VAL A 33 8.01 -9.64 -1.54
CA VAL A 33 8.25 -8.19 -1.50
C VAL A 33 7.96 -7.53 -2.86
N LYS A 34 8.33 -8.16 -3.97
CA LYS A 34 7.98 -7.67 -5.32
C LYS A 34 6.47 -7.67 -5.57
N SER A 35 5.77 -8.73 -5.17
CA SER A 35 4.31 -8.78 -5.29
C SER A 35 3.66 -7.64 -4.50
N LEU A 36 4.10 -7.44 -3.26
CA LEU A 36 3.60 -6.37 -2.38
C LEU A 36 3.84 -4.98 -2.97
N GLU A 37 5.03 -4.71 -3.51
CA GLU A 37 5.33 -3.42 -4.17
C GLU A 37 4.36 -3.15 -5.34
N ILE A 38 4.12 -4.15 -6.18
CA ILE A 38 3.20 -4.05 -7.33
C ILE A 38 1.76 -3.82 -6.86
N GLU A 39 1.28 -4.63 -5.93
CA GLU A 39 -0.08 -4.55 -5.38
C GLU A 39 -0.34 -3.19 -4.72
N LEU A 40 0.57 -2.71 -3.87
CA LEU A 40 0.46 -1.41 -3.22
C LEU A 40 0.50 -0.25 -4.21
N THR A 41 1.33 -0.35 -5.25
CA THR A 41 1.37 0.66 -6.32
C THR A 41 0.02 0.74 -7.03
N MET A 42 -0.58 -0.40 -7.36
CA MET A 42 -1.91 -0.45 -7.99
C MET A 42 -3.00 0.11 -7.07
N MET A 43 -3.02 -0.28 -5.79
CA MET A 43 -4.00 0.21 -4.83
C MET A 43 -3.86 1.71 -4.57
N HIS A 44 -2.63 2.22 -4.46
CA HIS A 44 -2.38 3.66 -4.31
C HIS A 44 -2.88 4.45 -5.51
N ALA A 45 -2.65 3.95 -6.74
CA ALA A 45 -3.19 4.57 -7.95
C ALA A 45 -4.72 4.56 -7.98
N ALA A 46 -5.35 3.48 -7.53
CA ALA A 46 -6.81 3.40 -7.42
C ALA A 46 -7.37 4.39 -6.38
N LEU A 47 -6.75 4.46 -5.19
CA LEU A 47 -7.16 5.40 -4.15
C LEU A 47 -7.02 6.87 -4.58
N ARG A 48 -5.98 7.22 -5.34
CA ARG A 48 -5.84 8.56 -5.93
C ARG A 48 -7.02 8.92 -6.81
N LYS A 49 -7.45 8.01 -7.70
CA LYS A 49 -8.63 8.22 -8.56
C LYS A 49 -9.92 8.35 -7.73
N VAL A 50 -10.07 7.54 -6.67
CA VAL A 50 -11.22 7.65 -5.76
C VAL A 50 -11.24 9.01 -5.06
N ALA A 51 -10.08 9.53 -4.66
CA ALA A 51 -9.95 10.82 -3.99
C ALA A 51 -10.26 12.04 -4.90
N GLU A 52 -10.26 11.87 -6.23
CA GLU A 52 -10.68 12.89 -7.19
C GLU A 52 -12.21 13.08 -7.24
N VAL A 53 -12.97 12.12 -6.71
CA VAL A 53 -14.44 12.16 -6.68
C VAL A 53 -14.91 12.71 -5.33
N PRO A 54 -15.84 13.69 -5.31
CA PRO A 54 -16.44 14.18 -4.07
C PRO A 54 -17.04 13.05 -3.23
N LEU A 55 -16.81 13.09 -1.90
CA LEU A 55 -17.22 12.03 -0.98
C LEU A 55 -18.72 11.72 -1.01
N ASP A 56 -19.55 12.73 -1.25
CA ASP A 56 -21.01 12.61 -1.35
C ASP A 56 -21.47 11.92 -2.65
N GLN A 57 -20.59 11.83 -3.65
CA GLN A 57 -20.86 11.20 -4.95
C GLN A 57 -20.27 9.78 -5.04
N LEU A 58 -19.46 9.36 -4.07
CA LEU A 58 -18.93 8.01 -4.00
C LEU A 58 -20.01 7.02 -3.56
N ASP A 59 -20.08 5.90 -4.27
CA ASP A 59 -20.87 4.74 -3.85
C ASP A 59 -20.37 4.20 -2.49
N ASP A 60 -21.29 3.69 -1.67
CA ASP A 60 -20.97 3.24 -0.32
C ASP A 60 -20.02 2.03 -0.32
N GLN A 61 -20.09 1.15 -1.31
CA GLN A 61 -19.15 0.06 -1.48
C GLN A 61 -17.73 0.59 -1.74
N VAL A 62 -17.61 1.65 -2.54
CA VAL A 62 -16.32 2.29 -2.85
C VAL A 62 -15.73 2.94 -1.61
N LYS A 63 -16.55 3.61 -0.79
CA LYS A 63 -16.10 4.19 0.50
C LYS A 63 -15.56 3.11 1.45
N ILE A 64 -16.30 2.02 1.62
CA ILE A 64 -15.89 0.89 2.48
C ILE A 64 -14.61 0.26 1.95
N TRP A 65 -14.51 0.05 0.63
CA TRP A 65 -13.32 -0.50 0.02
C TRP A 65 -12.10 0.41 0.23
N ALA A 66 -12.24 1.72 -0.01
CA ALA A 66 -11.15 2.68 0.19
C ALA A 66 -10.67 2.71 1.64
N PHE A 67 -11.59 2.61 2.60
CA PHE A 67 -11.25 2.49 4.02
C PHE A 67 -10.47 1.20 4.33
N LYS A 68 -10.93 0.05 3.84
CA LYS A 68 -10.22 -1.24 4.05
C LYS A 68 -8.82 -1.25 3.46
N VAL A 69 -8.67 -0.72 2.24
CA VAL A 69 -7.36 -0.63 1.57
C VAL A 69 -6.40 0.24 2.40
N ARG A 70 -6.92 1.32 3.00
CA ARG A 70 -6.14 2.16 3.90
C ARG A 70 -5.72 1.41 5.17
N GLU A 71 -6.63 0.69 5.84
CA GLU A 71 -6.28 -0.11 7.02
C GLU A 71 -5.22 -1.17 6.70
N ILE A 72 -5.40 -1.93 5.63
CA ILE A 72 -4.44 -2.95 5.19
C ILE A 72 -3.07 -2.32 4.94
N SER A 73 -3.01 -1.10 4.39
CA SER A 73 -1.73 -0.43 4.19
C SER A 73 -1.00 -0.05 5.47
N TYR A 74 -1.73 0.23 6.56
CA TYR A 74 -1.13 0.44 7.88
C TYR A 74 -0.62 -0.88 8.47
N ASP A 75 -1.42 -1.95 8.42
CA ASP A 75 -1.00 -3.27 8.90
C ASP A 75 0.26 -3.76 8.18
N MET A 76 0.34 -3.55 6.86
CA MET A 76 1.52 -3.87 6.06
C MET A 76 2.72 -2.99 6.43
N GLN A 77 2.50 -1.70 6.71
CA GLN A 77 3.58 -0.82 7.14
C GLN A 77 4.16 -1.29 8.47
N ASP A 78 3.31 -1.61 9.44
CA ASP A 78 3.74 -2.12 10.75
C ASP A 78 4.51 -3.44 10.60
N ALA A 79 4.04 -4.34 9.72
CA ALA A 79 4.74 -5.60 9.45
C ALA A 79 6.13 -5.40 8.82
N VAL A 80 6.27 -4.47 7.87
CA VAL A 80 7.56 -4.12 7.27
C VAL A 80 8.47 -3.44 8.29
N ASP A 81 7.93 -2.57 9.14
CA ASP A 81 8.68 -1.88 10.20
C ASP A 81 9.19 -2.82 11.30
N VAL A 82 8.52 -3.95 11.51
CA VAL A 82 9.00 -5.02 12.40
C VAL A 82 10.06 -5.90 11.73
N PHE A 83 10.00 -6.04 10.40
CA PHE A 83 10.96 -6.85 9.64
C PHE A 83 12.31 -6.14 9.43
N MET A 84 12.29 -4.82 9.28
CA MET A 84 13.48 -3.96 9.16
C MET A 84 14.15 -3.70 10.50
#